data_AF-A0A679K099-F1
#
_entry.id   AF-A0A679K099-F1
#
_cell.length_a   1.000
_cell.length_b   1.000
_cell.length_c   1.000
_cell.angle_alpha   90.00
_cell.angle_beta   90.00
_cell.angle_gamma   90.00
#
_symmetry.space_group_name_H-M   'P 1'
#
loop_
_entity.id
_entity.type
_entity.pdbx_description
1 polymer ?
#
loop_
_entity_poly.entity_id
_entity_poly.type
_entity_poly.pdbx_seq_one_letter_code
_entity_poly.pdbx_strand_id
1 'polypeptide(L)'
;MGDHFWPAMYPGLIVGILYGLSLRGVFNTVVAALGGLVGAAIAYAGLIAVDLNDGLPSVIGLIVAAFIGAYLLTNIAQRFRGSHAKS
;
A
#
# COMPACT_ATOMS: atom_id res chain seq x y z
N MET A 1 17.66 1.43 9.08
CA MET A 1 16.42 2.14 8.68
C MET A 1 16.09 3.08 9.82
N GLY A 2 15.92 4.37 9.54
CA GLY A 2 15.74 5.39 10.58
C GLY A 2 14.52 5.10 11.45
N ASP A 3 14.60 5.55 12.70
CA ASP A 3 13.52 5.76 13.66
C ASP A 3 12.17 6.23 13.05
N HIS A 4 12.20 6.93 11.91
CA HIS A 4 11.00 7.41 11.21
C HIS A 4 10.38 6.44 10.18
N PHE A 5 11.02 5.31 9.85
CA PHE A 5 10.52 4.39 8.82
C PHE A 5 9.16 3.79 9.19
N TRP A 6 9.05 3.15 10.36
CA TRP A 6 7.82 2.47 10.77
C TRP A 6 6.63 3.43 10.94
N PRO A 7 6.78 4.62 11.57
CA PRO A 7 5.74 5.64 11.58
C PRO A 7 5.26 6.04 10.18
N ALA A 8 6.17 6.16 9.20
CA ALA A 8 5.82 6.50 7.82
C ALA A 8 5.06 5.37 7.09
N MET A 9 5.16 4.13 7.54
CA MET A 9 4.45 2.98 6.96
C MET A 9 3.01 2.83 7.46
N TYR A 10 2.67 3.37 8.63
CA TYR A 10 1.32 3.22 9.20
C TYR A 10 0.21 3.77 8.31
N PRO A 11 0.32 4.97 7.70
CA PRO A 11 -0.68 5.44 6.76
C PRO A 11 -0.88 4.45 5.61
N GLY A 12 0.19 3.86 5.09
CA GLY A 12 0.09 2.90 3.99
C GLY A 12 -0.62 1.60 4.38
N LEU A 13 -0.33 1.09 5.58
CA LEU A 13 -1.02 -0.08 6.12
C LEU A 13 -2.50 0.21 6.38
N ILE A 14 -2.83 1.37 6.98
CA ILE A 14 -4.22 1.78 7.23
C ILE A 14 -4.99 1.91 5.92
N VAL A 15 -4.43 2.62 4.93
CA VAL A 15 -5.04 2.80 3.61
C VAL A 15 -5.26 1.46 2.92
N GLY A 16 -4.28 0.56 2.96
CA GLY A 16 -4.39 -0.77 2.39
C GLY A 16 -5.51 -1.60 3.05
N ILE A 17 -5.59 -1.58 4.39
CA ILE A 17 -6.68 -2.28 5.11
C ILE A 17 -8.04 -1.70 4.73
N LEU A 18 -8.21 -0.37 4.76
CA LEU A 18 -9.48 0.27 4.44
C LEU A 18 -9.91 -0.03 3.00
N TYR A 19 -8.97 0.03 2.06
CA TYR A 19 -9.22 -0.35 0.67
C TYR A 19 -9.65 -1.82 0.55
N GLY A 20 -8.92 -2.76 1.15
CA GLY A 20 -9.29 -4.17 1.06
C GLY A 20 -10.59 -4.53 1.77
N LEU A 21 -10.93 -3.86 2.89
CA LEU A 21 -12.23 -3.97 3.54
C LEU A 21 -13.38 -3.52 2.62
N SER A 22 -13.16 -2.50 1.80
CA SER A 22 -14.16 -2.03 0.82
C SER A 22 -14.51 -3.10 -0.23
N LEU A 23 -13.55 -3.96 -0.57
CA LEU A 23 -13.71 -5.08 -1.50
C LEU A 23 -14.31 -6.34 -0.87
N ARG A 24 -14.52 -6.33 0.45
CA ARG A 24 -15.00 -7.44 1.28
C ARG A 24 -14.05 -8.65 1.31
N GLY A 25 -14.05 -9.33 2.45
CA GLY A 25 -13.33 -10.60 2.65
C GLY A 25 -11.89 -10.43 3.14
N VAL A 26 -11.51 -11.29 4.10
CA VAL A 26 -10.21 -11.24 4.80
C VAL A 26 -9.02 -11.32 3.84
N PHE A 27 -9.11 -12.16 2.81
CA PHE A 27 -8.04 -12.28 1.81
C PHE A 27 -7.75 -10.97 1.08
N ASN A 28 -8.79 -10.26 0.61
CA ASN A 28 -8.63 -8.98 -0.07
C ASN A 28 -8.03 -7.93 0.88
N THR A 29 -8.46 -7.93 2.15
CA THR A 29 -7.90 -7.03 3.19
C THR A 29 -6.42 -7.29 3.42
N VAL A 30 -6.00 -8.54 3.58
CA VAL A 30 -4.58 -8.88 3.82
C VAL A 30 -3.73 -8.52 2.60
N VAL A 31 -4.17 -8.88 1.39
CA VAL A 31 -3.44 -8.55 0.16
C VAL A 31 -3.36 -7.03 -0.04
N ALA A 32 -4.45 -6.31 0.15
CA ALA A 32 -4.46 -4.86 0.03
C ALA A 32 -3.56 -4.18 1.08
N ALA A 33 -3.54 -4.67 2.32
CA ALA A 33 -2.65 -4.17 3.37
C ALA A 33 -1.17 -4.34 3.00
N LEU A 34 -0.79 -5.51 2.48
CA LEU A 34 0.56 -5.76 1.98
C LEU A 34 0.90 -4.86 0.79
N GLY A 35 -0.02 -4.70 -0.14
CA GLY A 35 0.16 -3.80 -1.28
C GLY A 35 0.33 -2.34 -0.86
N GLY A 36 -0.46 -1.89 0.13
CA GLY A 36 -0.36 -0.56 0.72
C GLY A 36 0.98 -0.32 1.41
N LEU A 37 1.49 -1.31 2.12
CA LEU A 37 2.80 -1.25 2.78
C LEU A 37 3.95 -1.19 1.77
N VAL A 38 3.88 -1.99 0.70
CA VAL A 38 4.87 -1.94 -0.40
C VAL A 38 4.83 -0.59 -1.10
N GLY A 39 3.64 -0.07 -1.40
CA GLY A 39 3.47 1.24 -2.03
C GLY A 39 4.05 2.38 -1.17
N ALA A 40 3.76 2.37 0.13
CA ALA A 40 4.34 3.33 1.07
C ALA A 40 5.86 3.21 1.18
N ALA A 41 6.41 1.99 1.21
CA ALA A 41 7.86 1.78 1.29
C ALA A 41 8.59 2.33 0.04
N ILE A 42 8.03 2.13 -1.14
CA ILE A 42 8.57 2.69 -2.40
C ILE A 42 8.52 4.22 -2.37
N ALA A 43 7.40 4.81 -1.95
CA ALA A 43 7.28 6.26 -1.84
C ALA A 43 8.22 6.86 -0.81
N TYR A 44 8.41 6.21 0.34
CA TYR A 44 9.37 6.65 1.36
C TYR A 44 10.80 6.67 0.82
N ALA A 45 11.21 5.64 0.08
CA ALA A 45 12.52 5.62 -0.57
C ALA A 45 12.66 6.76 -1.62
N GLY A 46 11.60 7.01 -2.39
CA GLY A 46 11.55 8.12 -3.34
C GLY A 46 11.66 9.49 -2.66
N LEU A 47 10.90 9.73 -1.60
CA LEU A 47 10.87 10.98 -0.84
C LEU A 47 12.22 11.28 -0.16
N ILE A 48 12.91 10.26 0.37
CA ILE A 48 14.28 10.40 0.84
C ILE A 48 15.20 10.86 -0.29
N ALA A 49 15.09 10.27 -1.47
CA ALA A 49 15.98 10.59 -2.59
C ALA A 49 15.83 12.03 -3.12
N VAL A 50 14.68 12.67 -2.87
CA VAL A 50 14.39 14.05 -3.29
C VAL A 50 14.34 15.05 -2.14
N ASP A 51 14.76 14.64 -0.94
CA ASP A 51 14.80 15.46 0.28
C ASP A 51 13.44 16.09 0.65
N LEU A 52 12.33 15.42 0.31
CA LEU A 52 10.95 15.86 0.59
C LEU A 52 10.31 15.08 1.75
N ASN A 53 11.11 14.63 2.71
CA ASN A 53 10.60 13.84 3.83
C ASN A 53 9.80 14.65 4.84
N ASP A 54 9.93 15.97 4.85
CA ASP A 54 9.30 16.82 5.85
C ASP A 54 8.05 17.53 5.31
N GLY A 55 6.94 17.35 6.04
CA GLY A 55 5.69 18.09 5.83
C GLY A 55 4.61 17.36 5.04
N LEU A 56 3.52 18.07 4.74
CA LEU A 56 2.32 17.55 4.07
C LEU A 56 2.56 16.84 2.72
N PRO A 57 3.51 17.27 1.87
CA PRO A 57 3.77 16.59 0.60
C PRO A 57 4.20 15.13 0.76
N SER A 58 4.99 14.83 1.80
CA SER A 58 5.44 13.46 2.11
C SER A 58 4.25 12.54 2.41
N VAL A 59 3.33 13.00 3.24
CA VAL A 59 2.14 12.25 3.67
C VAL A 59 1.22 11.98 2.49
N ILE A 60 1.00 12.98 1.63
CA ILE A 60 0.19 12.83 0.41
C ILE A 60 0.83 11.79 -0.52
N GLY A 61 2.15 11.90 -0.76
CA GLY A 61 2.89 10.95 -1.60
C GLY A 61 2.80 9.51 -1.08
N LEU A 62 2.96 9.33 0.23
CA LEU A 62 2.86 8.03 0.89
C LEU A 62 1.45 7.43 0.77
N ILE A 63 0.40 8.23 0.99
CA ILE A 63 -1.00 7.78 0.90
C ILE A 63 -1.34 7.39 -0.54
N VAL A 64 -0.99 8.22 -1.52
CA VAL A 64 -1.27 7.94 -2.94
C VAL A 64 -0.55 6.68 -3.41
N ALA A 65 0.74 6.55 -3.10
CA ALA A 65 1.51 5.38 -3.48
C ALA A 65 1.03 4.11 -2.78
N ALA A 66 0.65 4.20 -1.49
CA ALA A 66 0.05 3.08 -0.78
C ALA A 66 -1.27 2.65 -1.42
N PHE A 67 -2.16 3.59 -1.76
CA PHE A 67 -3.41 3.26 -2.43
C PHE A 67 -3.17 2.56 -3.77
N ILE A 68 -2.23 3.06 -4.58
CA ILE A 68 -1.84 2.44 -5.85
C ILE A 68 -1.29 1.02 -5.62
N GLY A 69 -0.40 0.83 -4.63
CA GLY A 69 0.15 -0.47 -4.29
C GLY A 69 -0.92 -1.46 -3.84
N ALA A 70 -1.85 -1.02 -2.98
CA ALA A 70 -2.99 -1.82 -2.53
C ALA A 70 -3.91 -2.21 -3.69
N TYR A 71 -4.23 -1.26 -4.58
CA TYR A 71 -5.03 -1.49 -5.78
C TYR A 71 -4.38 -2.51 -6.72
N LEU A 72 -3.11 -2.31 -7.08
CA LEU A 72 -2.40 -3.18 -8.03
C LEU A 72 -2.27 -4.60 -7.48
N LEU A 73 -1.82 -4.75 -6.23
CA LEU A 73 -1.60 -6.08 -5.66
C LEU A 73 -2.92 -6.86 -5.51
N THR A 74 -4.00 -6.18 -5.13
CA THR A 74 -5.32 -6.80 -5.01
C THR A 74 -5.88 -7.22 -6.37
N ASN A 75 -5.76 -6.38 -7.40
CA ASN A 75 -6.18 -6.73 -8.76
C ASN A 75 -5.41 -7.94 -9.32
N ILE A 76 -4.10 -7.98 -9.09
CA ILE A 76 -3.25 -9.09 -9.52
C ILE A 76 -3.68 -10.38 -8.80
N ALA A 77 -3.83 -10.34 -7.47
CA ALA A 77 -4.25 -11.51 -6.69
C ALA A 77 -5.64 -12.02 -7.10
N GLN A 78 -6.57 -11.12 -7.40
CA GLN A 78 -7.90 -11.48 -7.89
C GLN A 78 -7.86 -12.13 -9.28
N ARG A 79 -6.99 -11.65 -10.19
CA ARG A 79 -6.79 -12.30 -11.49
C ARG A 79 -6.28 -13.73 -11.36
N PHE A 80 -5.30 -13.97 -10.49
CA PHE A 80 -4.80 -15.32 -10.25
C PHE A 80 -5.86 -16.24 -9.64
N ARG A 81 -6.64 -15.72 -8.68
CA ARG A 81 -7.73 -16.49 -8.05
C ARG A 81 -8.88 -16.80 -9.01
N GLY A 82 -9.25 -15.86 -9.87
CA GLY A 82 -10.27 -16.05 -10.92
C GLY A 82 -9.82 -17.05 -12.00
N SER A 83 -8.53 -17.07 -12.32
CA SER A 83 -7.95 -18.06 -13.24
C SER A 83 -7.98 -19.48 -12.68
N HIS A 84 -7.86 -19.64 -11.35
CA HIS A 84 -7.88 -20.94 -10.69
C HIS A 84 -9.29 -21.56 -10.54
N ALA A 85 -10.36 -20.75 -10.64
CA ALA A 85 -11.74 -21.22 -10.54
C ALA A 85 -12.31 -21.77 -11.86
N LYS A 86 -11.57 -21.64 -12.98
CA LYS A 86 -11.96 -22.09 -14.32
C LYS A 86 -11.25 -23.36 -14.81
N SER A 87 -10.39 -23.97 -13.98
CA SER A 87 -9.67 -25.21 -14.31
C SER A 87 -10.33 -26.44 -13.71
#